data_AF-A0A852U3T9-F1
#
_entry.id   AF-A0A852U3T9-F1
#
_cell.length_a   1.000
_cell.length_b   1.000
_cell.length_c   1.000
_cell.angle_alpha   90.00
_cell.angle_beta   90.00
_cell.angle_gamma   90.00
#
_symmetry.space_group_name_H-M   'P 1'
#
loop_
_entity.id
_entity.type
_entity.pdbx_description
1 polymer ?
#
loop_
_entity_poly.entity_id
_entity_poly.type
_entity_poly.pdbx_seq_one_letter_code
_entity_poly.pdbx_strand_id
1 'polypeptide(L)'
;MRNRRALRPRGATLSETGQPFLLTGEAGTELIAEYYADQLAFSVNAAREDGPSGRPEDFATGLVPDPPLHIRTSEGTAAFDGGAVHLMWSEDASSRKRKEQRREFGLAGIRQVDWVPSSEWSNGYLRVVPGSPTPTPRPNRAGTCAAC
;
A
#
# COMPACT_ATOMS: atom_id res chain seq x y z
N MET A 1 31.25 -3.86 -10.06
CA MET A 1 30.34 -3.73 -8.90
C MET A 1 29.54 -2.44 -9.05
N ARG A 2 28.32 -2.49 -9.61
CA ARG A 2 27.45 -1.32 -9.74
C ARG A 2 26.32 -1.43 -8.72
N ASN A 3 26.30 -0.49 -7.77
CA ASN A 3 25.27 -0.35 -6.74
C ASN A 3 23.95 0.07 -7.39
N ARG A 4 23.10 -0.88 -7.79
CA ARG A 4 21.73 -0.60 -8.22
C ARG A 4 20.85 -0.36 -7.00
N ARG A 5 20.65 0.90 -6.63
CA ARG A 5 19.62 1.31 -5.65
C ARG A 5 18.35 1.67 -6.41
N ALA A 6 17.30 0.89 -6.19
CA ALA A 6 15.98 1.09 -6.79
C ALA A 6 15.38 2.44 -6.36
N LEU A 7 14.60 3.04 -7.28
CA LEU A 7 13.78 4.24 -7.06
C LEU A 7 12.85 4.00 -5.85
N ARG A 8 12.85 4.92 -4.88
CA ARG A 8 11.93 4.89 -3.74
C ARG A 8 11.06 6.15 -3.78
N PRO A 9 9.74 6.06 -3.96
CA PRO A 9 8.88 7.14 -3.55
C PRO A 9 9.00 7.29 -2.03
N ARG A 10 9.21 8.52 -1.53
CA ARG A 10 9.09 8.81 -0.09
C ARG A 10 7.61 8.78 0.29
N GLY A 11 7.07 7.58 0.48
CA GLY A 11 5.77 7.41 1.12
C GLY A 11 5.83 7.93 2.56
N ALA A 12 4.90 8.84 2.90
CA ALA A 12 4.51 9.32 4.24
C ALA A 12 5.62 9.80 5.21
N THR A 13 6.87 9.91 4.80
CA THR A 13 8.01 10.36 5.62
C THR A 13 8.65 11.61 5.02
N LEU A 14 7.82 12.62 4.78
CA LEU A 14 8.29 13.97 4.47
C LEU A 14 8.47 14.72 5.78
N SER A 15 9.67 15.25 6.04
CA SER A 15 9.83 16.35 6.99
C SER A 15 9.02 17.55 6.48
N GLU A 16 8.75 18.56 7.31
CA GLU A 16 8.07 19.79 6.84
C GLU A 16 8.79 20.50 5.68
N THR A 17 10.08 20.18 5.47
CA THR A 17 10.92 20.63 4.34
C THR A 17 11.04 19.61 3.20
N GLY A 18 10.38 18.46 3.29
CA GLY A 18 10.46 17.40 2.29
C GLY A 18 9.66 17.75 1.05
N GLN A 19 10.31 17.77 -0.12
CA GLN A 19 9.63 17.98 -1.39
C GLN A 19 8.87 16.69 -1.79
N PRO A 20 7.53 16.66 -1.76
CA PRO A 20 6.74 15.45 -2.04
C PRO A 20 6.94 14.91 -3.45
N PHE A 21 7.39 15.75 -4.38
CA PHE A 21 7.60 15.43 -5.79
C PHE A 21 9.07 15.21 -6.16
N LEU A 22 9.95 15.02 -5.16
CA LEU A 22 11.35 14.74 -5.43
C LEU A 22 11.51 13.30 -5.96
N LEU A 23 11.78 13.17 -7.25
CA LEU A 23 12.15 11.92 -7.90
C LEU A 23 13.64 11.64 -7.66
N THR A 24 13.96 10.77 -6.71
CA THR A 24 15.35 10.36 -6.43
C THR A 24 15.66 9.03 -7.11
N GLY A 25 16.76 8.94 -7.86
CA GLY A 25 17.17 7.72 -8.59
C GLY A 25 18.67 7.55 -8.80
N GLU A 26 19.04 6.50 -9.54
CA GLU A 26 20.44 6.32 -9.97
C GLU A 26 20.82 7.45 -10.93
N ALA A 27 22.08 7.90 -10.91
CA ALA A 27 22.58 8.92 -11.84
C ALA A 27 22.27 8.60 -13.31
N GLY A 28 22.28 7.32 -13.72
CA GLY A 28 21.93 6.92 -15.09
C GLY A 28 20.44 7.09 -15.48
N THR A 29 19.58 7.50 -14.55
CA THR A 29 18.13 7.70 -14.76
C THR A 29 17.72 9.17 -14.83
N GLU A 30 18.69 10.09 -14.86
CA GLU A 30 18.47 11.54 -14.85
C GLU A 30 17.53 12.01 -15.98
N LEU A 31 17.80 11.65 -17.24
CA LEU A 31 16.94 12.00 -18.37
C LEU A 31 15.51 11.45 -18.26
N ILE A 32 15.36 10.27 -17.66
CA ILE A 32 14.04 9.67 -17.43
C ILE A 32 13.31 10.43 -16.32
N ALA A 33 14.02 10.83 -15.27
CA ALA A 33 13.47 11.61 -14.18
C ALA A 33 13.04 13.00 -14.65
N GLU A 34 13.85 13.69 -15.48
CA GLU A 34 13.50 14.96 -16.11
C GLU A 34 12.24 14.83 -16.97
N TYR A 35 12.19 13.81 -17.84
CA TYR A 35 11.00 13.55 -18.65
C TYR A 35 9.74 13.39 -17.79
N TYR A 36 9.78 12.57 -16.74
CA TYR A 36 8.62 12.40 -15.87
C TYR A 36 8.26 13.65 -15.08
N ALA A 37 9.25 14.43 -14.64
CA ALA A 37 9.02 15.71 -13.97
C ALA A 37 8.28 16.69 -14.91
N ASP A 38 8.70 16.78 -16.17
CA ASP A 38 8.05 17.61 -17.18
C ASP A 38 6.63 17.13 -17.49
N GLN A 39 6.43 15.81 -17.64
CA GLN A 39 5.08 15.23 -17.85
C GLN A 39 4.14 15.52 -16.67
N LEU A 40 4.64 15.44 -15.43
CA LEU A 40 3.88 15.78 -14.23
C LEU A 40 3.54 17.27 -14.20
N ALA A 41 4.51 18.14 -14.47
CA ALA A 41 4.29 19.59 -14.50
C ALA A 41 3.26 19.98 -15.56
N PHE A 42 3.36 19.41 -16.77
CA PHE A 42 2.39 19.59 -17.85
C PHE A 42 0.98 19.16 -17.42
N SER A 43 0.84 17.95 -16.85
CA SER A 43 -0.44 17.41 -16.42
C SER A 43 -1.09 18.26 -15.32
N VAL A 44 -0.30 18.73 -14.35
CA VAL A 44 -0.78 19.60 -13.27
C VAL A 44 -1.23 20.96 -13.80
N ASN A 45 -0.52 21.53 -14.78
CA ASN A 45 -0.91 22.81 -15.37
C ASN A 45 -2.19 22.67 -16.20
N ALA A 46 -2.31 21.63 -17.02
CA ALA A 46 -3.55 21.33 -17.75
C ALA A 46 -4.74 21.16 -16.79
N ALA A 47 -4.57 20.42 -15.69
CA ALA A 47 -5.62 20.24 -14.70
C ALA A 47 -6.06 21.53 -13.98
N ARG A 48 -5.21 22.56 -13.92
CA ARG A 48 -5.58 23.88 -13.36
C ARG A 48 -6.41 24.72 -14.32
N GLU A 49 -6.24 24.54 -15.62
CA GLU A 49 -7.00 25.26 -16.65
C GLU A 49 -8.46 24.78 -16.72
N ASP A 50 -8.72 23.51 -16.39
CA ASP A 50 -10.05 22.90 -16.36
C ASP A 50 -10.91 23.31 -15.14
N GLY A 51 -10.40 24.17 -14.25
CA GLY A 51 -11.12 24.69 -13.08
C GLY A 51 -10.62 24.13 -11.74
N PRO A 52 -11.29 24.44 -10.62
CA PRO A 52 -10.86 23.94 -9.31
C PRO A 52 -10.94 22.41 -9.29
N SER A 53 -9.77 21.76 -9.21
CA SER A 53 -9.69 20.34 -8.93
C SER A 53 -10.30 20.05 -7.56
N GLY A 54 -10.97 18.89 -7.44
CA GLY A 54 -11.41 18.35 -6.16
C GLY A 54 -10.24 18.21 -5.17
N ARG A 55 -10.52 17.82 -3.92
CA ARG A 55 -9.45 17.73 -2.93
C ARG A 55 -8.39 16.73 -3.44
N PRO A 56 -7.08 16.96 -3.26
CA PRO A 56 -6.05 16.06 -3.78
C PRO A 56 -6.26 14.59 -3.38
N GLU A 57 -6.80 14.37 -2.18
CA GLU A 57 -7.24 13.07 -1.69
C GLU A 57 -8.28 12.40 -2.59
N ASP A 58 -9.26 13.14 -3.11
CA ASP A 58 -10.32 12.63 -3.99
C ASP A 58 -9.73 12.12 -5.32
N PHE A 59 -8.74 12.83 -5.85
CA PHE A 59 -7.99 12.41 -7.03
C PHE A 59 -7.22 11.12 -6.77
N ALA A 60 -6.48 11.04 -5.67
CA ALA A 60 -5.69 9.86 -5.33
C ALA A 60 -6.58 8.62 -5.11
N THR A 61 -7.73 8.79 -4.45
CA THR A 61 -8.71 7.70 -4.28
C THR A 61 -9.40 7.33 -5.59
N GLY A 62 -9.66 8.30 -6.47
CA GLY A 62 -10.28 8.03 -7.78
C GLY A 62 -9.40 7.24 -8.77
N LEU A 63 -8.10 7.14 -8.52
CA LEU A 63 -7.18 6.30 -9.28
C LEU A 63 -7.19 4.82 -8.83
N VAL A 64 -7.83 4.52 -7.70
CA VAL A 64 -7.90 3.17 -7.13
C VAL A 64 -9.33 2.66 -7.28
N PRO A 65 -9.55 1.40 -7.70
CA PRO A 65 -10.89 0.83 -7.75
C PRO A 65 -11.56 0.86 -6.37
N ASP A 66 -12.88 1.09 -6.36
CA ASP A 66 -13.67 1.04 -5.12
C ASP A 66 -13.57 -0.35 -4.46
N PRO A 67 -13.52 -0.42 -3.12
CA PRO A 67 -13.66 -1.68 -2.41
C PRO A 67 -14.99 -2.38 -2.71
N PRO A 68 -15.04 -3.72 -2.68
CA PRO A 68 -13.96 -4.61 -2.26
C PRO A 68 -12.93 -4.87 -3.36
N LEU A 69 -11.64 -4.74 -3.02
CA LEU A 69 -10.53 -5.06 -3.89
C LEU A 69 -10.05 -6.49 -3.61
N HIS A 70 -9.87 -7.29 -4.66
CA HIS A 70 -9.32 -8.64 -4.56
C HIS A 70 -8.09 -8.78 -5.45
N ILE A 71 -6.95 -9.12 -4.85
CA ILE A 71 -5.67 -9.21 -5.52
C ILE A 71 -5.11 -10.63 -5.37
N ARG A 72 -4.75 -11.23 -6.50
CA ARG A 72 -4.00 -12.49 -6.50
C ARG A 72 -2.52 -12.19 -6.27
N THR A 73 -1.92 -12.90 -5.32
CA THR A 73 -0.50 -12.83 -5.00
C THR A 73 0.18 -14.15 -5.35
N SER A 74 1.51 -14.20 -5.24
CA SER A 74 2.26 -15.44 -5.45
C SER A 74 1.99 -16.52 -4.37
N GLU A 75 1.64 -16.11 -3.15
CA GLU A 75 1.44 -17.02 -2.01
C GLU A 75 -0.03 -17.14 -1.57
N GLY A 76 -0.99 -16.65 -2.37
CA GLY A 76 -2.41 -16.67 -2.03
C GLY A 76 -3.16 -15.43 -2.51
N THR A 77 -4.09 -14.91 -1.70
CA THR A 77 -4.92 -13.75 -2.03
C THR A 77 -4.86 -12.67 -0.95
N ALA A 78 -4.96 -11.42 -1.37
CA ALA A 78 -5.16 -10.27 -0.51
C ALA A 78 -6.48 -9.60 -0.89
N ALA A 79 -7.30 -9.25 0.10
CA ALA A 79 -8.53 -8.52 -0.11
C ALA A 79 -8.61 -7.29 0.80
N PHE A 80 -9.27 -6.24 0.33
CA PHE A 80 -9.54 -5.03 1.10
C PHE A 80 -11.02 -4.65 0.92
N ASP A 81 -11.76 -4.56 2.02
CA ASP A 81 -13.19 -4.27 2.04
C ASP A 81 -13.52 -2.82 2.41
N GLY A 82 -12.51 -1.95 2.53
CA GLY A 82 -12.65 -0.57 3.01
C GLY A 82 -12.36 -0.40 4.50
N GLY A 83 -12.46 -1.47 5.30
CA GLY A 83 -12.26 -1.44 6.75
C GLY A 83 -11.12 -2.33 7.25
N ALA A 84 -10.76 -3.38 6.52
CA ALA A 84 -9.73 -4.33 6.89
C ALA A 84 -9.02 -4.94 5.67
N VAL A 85 -7.75 -5.30 5.87
CA VAL A 85 -6.96 -6.09 4.93
C VAL A 85 -7.03 -7.56 5.34
N HIS A 86 -7.52 -8.40 4.44
CA HIS A 86 -7.62 -9.85 4.61
C HIS A 86 -6.58 -10.54 3.75
N LEU A 87 -5.68 -11.30 4.38
CA LEU A 87 -4.67 -12.09 3.70
C LEU A 87 -5.01 -13.57 3.87
N MET A 88 -5.10 -14.29 2.76
CA MET A 88 -5.34 -15.74 2.75
C MET A 88 -4.19 -16.42 2.01
N TRP A 89 -3.59 -17.44 2.63
CA TRP A 89 -2.43 -18.13 2.11
C TRP A 89 -2.83 -19.44 1.43
N SER A 90 -2.25 -19.71 0.26
CA SER A 90 -2.43 -20.99 -0.43
C SER A 90 -1.55 -22.08 0.18
N GLU A 91 -1.72 -23.31 -0.31
CA GLU A 91 -0.92 -24.45 0.11
C GLU A 91 0.57 -24.33 -0.23
N ASP A 92 0.90 -23.50 -1.22
CA ASP A 92 2.25 -23.24 -1.71
C ASP A 92 2.98 -22.15 -0.91
N ALA A 93 2.29 -21.51 0.05
CA ALA A 93 2.89 -20.49 0.90
C ALA A 93 3.94 -21.11 1.85
N SER A 94 4.87 -20.27 2.33
CA SER A 94 5.85 -20.72 3.34
C SER A 94 5.19 -21.43 4.53
N SER A 95 5.87 -22.43 5.10
CA SER A 95 5.31 -23.30 6.15
C SER A 95 4.73 -22.56 7.35
N ARG A 96 5.30 -21.39 7.71
CA ARG A 96 4.76 -20.52 8.76
C ARG A 96 3.42 -19.90 8.36
N LYS A 97 3.32 -19.37 7.16
CA LYS A 97 2.09 -18.75 6.63
C LYS A 97 1.00 -19.79 6.38
N ARG A 98 1.36 -20.94 5.83
CA ARG A 98 0.43 -22.06 5.61
C ARG A 98 -0.24 -22.54 6.90
N LYS A 99 0.50 -22.60 8.01
CA LYS A 99 -0.07 -22.94 9.34
C LYS A 99 -1.07 -21.90 9.85
N GLU A 100 -0.86 -20.64 9.52
CA GLU A 100 -1.73 -19.55 9.94
C GLU A 100 -2.99 -19.43 9.06
N GLN A 101 -2.92 -19.87 7.79
CA GLN A 101 -3.98 -19.89 6.77
C GLN A 101 -4.54 -18.52 6.37
N ARG A 102 -4.90 -17.67 7.34
CA ARG A 102 -5.40 -16.31 7.13
C ARG A 102 -4.87 -15.35 8.17
N ARG A 103 -4.74 -14.08 7.79
CA ARG A 103 -4.46 -12.98 8.72
C ARG A 103 -5.28 -11.76 8.35
N GLU A 104 -5.77 -11.07 9.35
CA GLU A 104 -6.64 -9.90 9.21
C GLU A 104 -6.01 -8.69 9.92
N PHE A 105 -6.06 -7.53 9.28
CA PHE A 105 -5.61 -6.26 9.83
C PHE A 105 -6.71 -5.21 9.65
N GLY A 106 -7.35 -4.80 10.74
CA GLY A 106 -8.26 -3.65 10.71
C GLY A 106 -7.49 -2.37 10.36
N LEU A 107 -8.05 -1.55 9.47
CA LEU A 107 -7.40 -0.35 8.92
C LEU A 107 -6.93 0.60 10.02
N ALA A 108 -7.74 0.83 11.05
CA ALA A 108 -7.41 1.66 12.21
C ALA A 108 -6.23 1.11 13.04
N GLY A 109 -5.93 -0.19 12.93
CA GLY A 109 -4.81 -0.84 13.59
C GLY A 109 -3.55 -0.90 12.75
N ILE A 110 -3.56 -0.40 11.51
CA ILE A 110 -2.38 -0.37 10.64
C ILE A 110 -1.64 0.94 10.86
N ARG A 111 -0.38 0.84 11.31
CA ARG A 111 0.48 2.01 11.50
C ARG A 111 1.13 2.44 10.20
N GLN A 112 1.53 1.46 9.38
CA GLN A 112 2.31 1.72 8.18
C GLN A 112 2.13 0.59 7.17
N VAL A 113 2.11 0.94 5.89
CA VAL A 113 2.14 0.00 4.77
C VAL A 113 3.30 0.38 3.86
N ASP A 114 4.22 -0.56 3.65
CA ASP A 114 5.36 -0.35 2.76
C ASP A 114 5.23 -1.25 1.52
N TRP A 115 5.42 -0.66 0.34
CA TRP A 115 5.71 -1.42 -0.87
C TRP A 115 7.21 -1.67 -0.95
N VAL A 116 7.62 -2.94 -1.00
CA VAL A 116 9.02 -3.34 -1.15
C VAL A 116 9.21 -3.99 -2.51
N PRO A 117 9.84 -3.30 -3.48
CA PRO A 117 10.15 -3.87 -4.78
C PRO A 117 11.09 -5.08 -4.65
N SER A 118 10.85 -6.15 -5.42
CA SER A 118 11.83 -7.23 -5.56
C SER A 118 12.93 -6.83 -6.56
N SER A 119 14.14 -7.36 -6.37
CA SER A 119 15.27 -7.13 -7.28
C SER A 119 15.06 -7.76 -8.66
N GLU A 120 14.15 -8.71 -8.77
CA GLU A 120 13.83 -9.41 -10.01
C GLU A 120 12.43 -8.99 -10.48
N TRP A 121 12.42 -8.20 -11.56
CA TRP A 121 11.24 -7.80 -12.33
C TRP A 121 10.18 -7.03 -11.53
N SER A 122 9.13 -6.55 -12.19
CA SER A 122 8.09 -5.61 -11.72
C SER A 122 7.27 -6.05 -10.50
N ASN A 123 7.73 -7.06 -9.78
CA ASN A 123 7.11 -7.60 -8.59
C ASN A 123 7.65 -6.93 -7.33
N GLY A 124 6.95 -7.16 -6.24
CA GLY A 124 7.31 -6.70 -4.92
C GLY A 124 6.40 -7.35 -3.90
N TYR A 125 6.62 -7.03 -2.63
CA TYR A 125 5.73 -7.44 -1.56
C TYR A 125 5.27 -6.23 -0.76
N LEU A 126 4.04 -6.32 -0.29
CA LEU A 126 3.45 -5.33 0.60
C LEU A 126 3.69 -5.76 2.05
N ARG A 127 4.25 -4.86 2.85
CA ARG A 127 4.51 -5.07 4.27
C ARG A 127 3.53 -4.24 5.09
N VAL A 128 2.63 -4.93 5.78
CA VAL A 128 1.71 -4.30 6.75
C VAL A 128 2.38 -4.29 8.12
N VAL A 129 2.52 -3.11 8.70
CA VAL A 129 3.04 -2.91 10.05
C VAL A 129 1.86 -2.56 10.96
N PRO A 130 1.42 -3.48 11.83
CA PRO A 130 0.39 -3.15 12.80
C PRO A 130 0.92 -2.11 13.80
N GLY A 131 0.03 -1.24 14.27
CA GLY A 131 0.31 -0.36 15.40
C GLY A 131 0.50 -1.14 16.70
N SER A 132 0.99 -0.45 17.74
CA SER A 132 0.93 -0.98 19.10
C SER A 132 -0.52 -1.41 19.37
N PRO A 133 -0.74 -2.58 19.99
CA PRO A 133 -2.10 -3.07 20.20
C PRO A 133 -2.89 -2.07 21.03
N THR A 134 -3.77 -1.31 20.39
CA THR A 134 -4.94 -0.77 21.07
C THR A 134 -5.78 -2.00 21.41
N PRO A 135 -6.16 -2.23 22.67
CA PRO A 135 -6.90 -3.42 23.05
C PRO A 135 -8.21 -3.46 22.27
N THR A 136 -8.26 -4.28 21.22
CA THR A 136 -9.51 -4.65 20.58
C THR A 136 -10.36 -5.31 21.65
N PRO A 137 -11.59 -4.86 21.90
CA PRO A 137 -12.48 -5.59 22.79
C PRO A 137 -12.58 -7.01 22.24
N ARG A 138 -12.19 -8.01 23.05
CA ARG A 138 -12.48 -9.41 22.71
C ARG A 138 -13.98 -9.47 22.40
N PRO A 139 -14.40 -10.07 21.27
CA PRO A 139 -15.81 -10.36 21.08
C PRO A 139 -16.24 -11.15 22.31
N ASN A 140 -17.16 -10.56 23.07
CA ASN A 140 -17.71 -11.17 24.26
C ASN A 140 -18.21 -12.54 23.83
N ARG A 141 -17.56 -13.61 24.30
CA ARG A 141 -18.22 -14.91 24.35
C ARG A 141 -19.33 -14.75 25.39
N ALA A 142 -20.44 -14.17 24.95
CA ALA A 142 -21.73 -14.36 25.58
C ALA A 142 -22.02 -15.86 25.46
N GLY A 143 -21.57 -16.59 26.46
CA GLY A 143 -22.04 -17.93 26.69
C GLY A 143 -23.51 -17.83 27.07
N THR A 144 -24.40 -18.13 26.15
CA THR A 144 -25.70 -18.74 26.47
C THR A 144 -26.32 -19.30 25.19
N CYS A 145 -26.36 -20.63 25.11
CA CYS A 145 -27.57 -21.34 24.69
C CYS A 145 -27.57 -22.63 25.49
N ALA A 146 -28.28 -22.59 26.62
CA ALA A 146 -28.83 -23.75 27.29
C ALA A 146 -30.31 -23.85 26.91
N ALA A 147 -30.80 -25.09 26.91
CA ALA A 147 -32.19 -25.56 26.72
C ALA A 147 -32.64 -25.70 25.25
N CYS A 148 -33.19 -26.83 24.78
CA CYS A 148 -33.80 -27.99 25.45
C CYS A 148 -33.37 -29.31 24.78
#